data_AF-A0A526UYL7-F1
#
_entry.id   AF-A0A526UYL7-F1
#
_cell.length_a   1.000
_cell.length_b   1.000
_cell.length_c   1.000
_cell.angle_alpha   90.00
_cell.angle_beta   90.00
_cell.angle_gamma   90.00
#
_symmetry.space_group_name_H-M   'P 1'
#
loop_
_entity.id
_entity.type
_entity.pdbx_description
1 polymer ?
#
loop_
_entity_poly.entity_id
_entity_poly.type
_entity_poly.pdbx_seq_one_letter_code
_entity_poly.pdbx_strand_id
1 'polypeptide(L)'
;DLATKELLWDHRVNQIYGKPADGKPRGYDDWASAIHPDDFNRARQEFESAAERKGPYSSQYRVLLAEGGTRHVRTRAAFFQDIGGTPKMIGAEWDVTSDVLLNETLMRERQLSESKNAELEVAKARVEHVALHDPLTGLPNRRYLDELLAENREKDTRTALLHLDLDRFKQINDTLGHAAGDAMLVHASKVIKVNTTPGDFVARIGGDEFVVVSHGRDDEQLSALADRIITQMRRPVDFLGNPCRFGVSIGIVAGTEPRQLLVNADLALYRAKRRGRNRHEFFDEELQSEIVRIADEILGGLERAEFTTYYQPQFDARTLEIVGVEALSRWKHPTRGILAPQSYLKVAEELNVVAVIDRAVLEQALENFEHWSSSGLNIPHVSVNVSAKRLEDKDLIHGLRKLAIKKGTVSFELVESIFLDDNDDLVTWNLEHIKELGIDIEIDDFGTGHASIVSLLKLQPRRLKIDRQLITPVTQSIPKRQLVSSIIEIGKSLGIEVIAEGVETNDHAHILKELGCDILQGYVFGRPMEAKAFTAFVQSRKWLAAG
;
A
#
# COMPACT_ATOMS: atom_id res chain seq x y z
N ASP A 1 28.45 -75.00 12.94
CA ASP A 1 27.88 -76.36 13.00
C ASP A 1 26.67 -76.32 13.92
N LEU A 2 25.50 -76.80 13.47
CA LEU A 2 24.28 -76.72 14.28
C LEU A 2 24.22 -77.81 15.36
N ALA A 3 24.98 -78.90 15.22
CA ALA A 3 25.04 -79.99 16.19
C ALA A 3 26.04 -79.70 17.31
N THR A 4 27.22 -79.15 16.98
CA THR A 4 28.27 -78.84 17.97
C THR A 4 28.21 -77.41 18.52
N LYS A 5 27.38 -76.53 17.92
CA LYS A 5 27.32 -75.08 18.21
C LYS A 5 28.63 -74.32 17.99
N GLU A 6 29.57 -74.93 17.26
CA GLU A 6 30.83 -74.29 16.90
C GLU A 6 30.65 -73.38 15.68
N LEU A 7 31.20 -72.19 15.75
CA LEU A 7 31.25 -71.22 14.66
C LEU A 7 32.65 -71.18 14.07
N LEU A 8 32.72 -71.31 12.75
CA LEU A 8 33.96 -71.13 12.00
C LEU A 8 33.92 -69.75 11.35
N TRP A 9 34.69 -68.82 11.89
CA TRP A 9 34.81 -67.45 11.40
C TRP A 9 36.11 -67.28 10.63
N ASP A 10 36.03 -66.70 9.43
CA ASP A 10 37.23 -66.28 8.70
C ASP A 10 37.85 -65.02 9.34
N HIS A 11 38.96 -64.55 8.76
CA HIS A 11 39.62 -63.34 9.23
C HIS A 11 38.70 -62.11 9.18
N ARG A 12 37.79 -62.03 8.20
CA ARG A 12 36.92 -60.87 8.00
C ARG A 12 35.79 -60.83 9.01
N VAL A 13 35.16 -61.97 9.31
CA VAL A 13 34.13 -62.08 10.34
C VAL A 13 34.74 -61.82 11.72
N ASN A 14 35.91 -62.37 12.04
CA ASN A 14 36.61 -62.01 13.29
C ASN A 14 36.83 -60.50 13.42
N GLN A 15 37.25 -59.83 12.34
CA GLN A 15 37.40 -58.38 12.32
C GLN A 15 36.07 -57.65 12.58
N ILE A 16 34.97 -58.06 11.94
CA ILE A 16 33.63 -57.46 12.11
C ILE A 16 33.19 -57.48 13.57
N TYR A 17 33.40 -58.60 14.27
CA TYR A 17 33.05 -58.80 15.67
C TYR A 17 34.12 -58.33 16.68
N GLY A 18 35.20 -57.70 16.21
CA GLY A 18 36.27 -57.20 17.09
C GLY A 18 37.06 -58.30 17.80
N LYS A 19 37.11 -59.51 17.24
CA LYS A 19 37.90 -60.64 17.76
C LYS A 19 39.25 -60.73 17.01
N PRO A 20 40.34 -61.16 17.68
CA PRO A 20 41.63 -61.36 17.01
C PRO A 20 41.54 -62.50 15.99
N ALA A 21 42.30 -62.41 14.89
CA ALA A 21 42.42 -63.49 13.92
C ALA A 21 43.45 -64.54 14.37
N ASP A 22 43.24 -65.12 15.56
CA ASP A 22 44.16 -66.02 16.23
C ASP A 22 43.95 -67.51 15.90
N GLY A 23 43.06 -67.81 14.95
CA GLY A 23 42.75 -69.18 14.51
C GLY A 23 42.00 -70.02 15.54
N LYS A 24 41.62 -69.45 16.69
CA LYS A 24 40.84 -70.17 17.70
C LYS A 24 39.38 -70.32 17.25
N PRO A 25 38.72 -71.45 17.55
CA PRO A 25 37.30 -71.63 17.27
C PRO A 25 36.48 -70.56 18.01
N ARG A 26 35.36 -70.16 17.40
CA ARG A 26 34.39 -69.22 18.00
C ARG A 26 33.14 -70.00 18.36
N GLY A 27 32.50 -69.64 19.47
CA GLY A 27 31.28 -70.30 19.93
C GLY A 27 30.05 -69.45 19.72
N TYR A 28 28.88 -70.06 19.90
CA TYR A 28 27.62 -69.32 20.03
C TYR A 28 27.70 -68.15 21.03
N ASP A 29 28.40 -68.34 22.15
CA ASP A 29 28.54 -67.31 23.18
C ASP A 29 29.39 -66.10 22.70
N ASP A 30 30.35 -66.30 21.81
CA ASP A 30 31.12 -65.21 21.20
C ASP A 30 30.25 -64.32 20.30
N TRP A 31 29.30 -64.94 19.59
CA TRP A 31 28.31 -64.23 18.78
C TRP A 31 27.27 -63.54 19.66
N ALA A 32 26.69 -64.27 20.62
CA ALA A 32 25.63 -63.79 21.50
C ALA A 32 26.07 -62.60 22.37
N SER A 33 27.28 -62.66 22.92
CA SER A 33 27.84 -61.58 23.75
C SER A 33 28.22 -60.32 22.97
N ALA A 34 28.41 -60.44 21.66
CA ALA A 34 28.81 -59.33 20.80
C ALA A 34 27.61 -58.55 20.24
N ILE A 35 26.40 -59.12 20.21
CA ILE A 35 25.21 -58.44 19.71
C ILE A 35 24.67 -57.44 20.74
N HIS A 36 24.21 -56.29 20.26
CA HIS A 36 23.55 -55.28 21.08
C HIS A 36 22.32 -55.88 21.80
N PRO A 37 22.12 -55.63 23.10
CA PRO A 37 21.05 -56.24 23.89
C PRO A 37 19.65 -56.15 23.27
N ASP A 38 19.30 -54.98 22.72
CA ASP A 38 18.01 -54.74 22.06
C ASP A 38 17.78 -55.60 20.80
N ASP A 39 18.86 -55.99 20.12
CA ASP A 39 18.79 -56.69 18.83
C ASP A 39 18.92 -58.22 19.02
N PHE A 40 19.49 -58.66 20.15
CA PHE A 40 19.86 -60.05 20.41
C PHE A 40 18.68 -61.01 20.34
N ASN A 41 17.59 -60.72 21.07
CA ASN A 41 16.43 -61.61 21.13
C ASN A 41 15.82 -61.86 19.74
N ARG A 42 15.74 -60.81 18.92
CA ARG A 42 15.25 -60.90 17.54
C ARG A 42 16.22 -61.69 16.67
N ALA A 43 17.50 -61.34 16.67
CA ALA A 43 18.51 -62.01 15.85
C ALA A 43 18.61 -63.51 16.17
N ARG A 44 18.49 -63.87 17.46
CA ARG A 44 18.45 -65.27 17.94
C ARG A 44 17.23 -66.01 17.41
N GLN A 45 16.03 -65.45 17.57
CA GLN A 45 14.80 -66.09 17.09
C GLN A 45 14.80 -66.27 15.57
N GLU A 46 15.26 -65.27 14.82
CA GLU A 46 15.39 -65.34 13.35
C GLU A 46 16.36 -66.46 12.93
N PHE A 47 17.47 -66.62 13.64
CA PHE A 47 18.43 -67.69 13.39
C PHE A 47 17.88 -69.08 13.75
N GLU A 48 17.32 -69.25 14.94
CA GLU A 48 16.72 -70.51 15.41
C GLU A 48 15.61 -70.96 14.44
N SER A 49 14.74 -70.02 14.05
CA SER A 49 13.66 -70.31 13.11
C SER A 49 14.14 -70.70 11.72
N ALA A 50 15.21 -70.07 11.21
CA ALA A 50 15.82 -70.44 9.93
C ALA A 50 16.46 -71.84 9.99
N ALA A 51 17.12 -72.17 11.10
CA ALA A 51 17.73 -73.48 11.32
C ALA A 51 16.68 -74.60 11.41
N GLU A 52 15.59 -74.39 12.16
CA GLU A 52 14.48 -75.34 12.29
C GLU A 52 13.79 -75.62 10.94
N ARG A 53 13.55 -74.57 10.17
CA ARG A 53 12.91 -74.68 8.84
C ARG A 53 13.86 -75.13 7.74
N LYS A 54 15.16 -75.29 8.04
CA LYS A 54 16.22 -75.57 7.06
C LYS A 54 16.21 -74.57 5.90
N GLY A 55 15.93 -73.30 6.21
CA GLY A 55 15.74 -72.23 5.25
C GLY A 55 16.88 -71.21 5.22
N PRO A 56 16.79 -70.19 4.35
CA PRO A 56 17.73 -69.07 4.37
C PRO A 56 17.53 -68.22 5.63
N TYR A 57 18.64 -67.85 6.27
CA TYR A 57 18.73 -66.87 7.34
C TYR A 57 19.13 -65.52 6.75
N SER A 58 18.43 -64.46 7.14
CA SER A 58 18.80 -63.08 6.81
C SER A 58 18.44 -62.20 7.99
N SER A 59 19.42 -61.50 8.55
CA SER A 59 19.22 -60.59 9.66
C SER A 59 20.14 -59.38 9.57
N GLN A 60 19.78 -58.30 10.25
CA GLN A 60 20.62 -57.12 10.42
C GLN A 60 20.53 -56.65 11.88
N TYR A 61 21.66 -56.58 12.57
CA TYR A 61 21.75 -56.24 13.99
C TYR A 61 23.02 -55.46 14.29
N ARG A 62 23.02 -54.81 15.45
CA ARG A 62 24.16 -54.07 15.96
C ARG A 62 25.09 -55.00 16.73
N VAL A 63 26.39 -54.84 16.51
CA VAL A 63 27.47 -55.51 17.23
C VAL A 63 28.22 -54.47 18.05
N LEU A 64 28.43 -54.76 19.32
CA LEU A 64 29.19 -53.95 20.26
C LEU A 64 30.66 -54.38 20.22
N LEU A 65 31.55 -53.42 19.97
CA LEU A 65 33.00 -53.63 19.98
C LEU A 65 33.55 -53.36 21.39
N ALA A 66 34.66 -54.03 21.74
CA ALA A 66 35.31 -53.88 23.05
C ALA A 66 35.77 -52.44 23.35
N GLU A 67 35.99 -51.63 22.30
CA GLU A 67 36.36 -50.22 22.39
C GLU A 67 35.15 -49.26 22.55
N GLY A 68 33.94 -49.80 22.71
CA GLY A 68 32.69 -49.03 22.92
C GLY A 68 31.98 -48.56 21.65
N GLY A 69 32.50 -48.90 20.46
CA GLY A 69 31.85 -48.61 19.18
C GLY A 69 30.78 -49.64 18.80
N THR A 70 29.83 -49.23 17.97
CA THR A 70 28.78 -50.10 17.43
C THR A 70 28.94 -50.28 15.92
N ARG A 71 28.81 -51.51 15.42
CA ARG A 71 28.72 -51.80 13.98
C ARG A 71 27.37 -52.38 13.62
N HIS A 72 26.81 -51.98 12.48
CA HIS A 72 25.67 -52.66 11.91
C HIS A 72 26.16 -53.80 11.03
N VAL A 73 25.76 -55.02 11.37
CA VAL A 73 26.14 -56.23 10.65
C VAL A 73 24.91 -56.78 9.97
N ARG A 74 25.03 -57.05 8.67
CA ARG A 74 24.04 -57.79 7.90
C ARG A 74 24.57 -59.20 7.69
N THR A 75 23.82 -60.19 8.14
CA THR A 75 24.16 -61.60 7.98
C THR A 75 23.17 -62.26 7.04
N ARG A 76 23.68 -63.01 6.06
CA ARG A 76 22.88 -63.97 5.29
C ARG A 76 23.53 -65.33 5.30
N ALA A 77 22.77 -66.37 5.65
CA ALA A 77 23.23 -67.74 5.64
C ALA A 77 22.18 -68.67 5.04
N ALA A 78 22.61 -69.86 4.62
CA ALA A 78 21.73 -70.92 4.15
C ALA A 78 22.05 -72.23 4.89
N PHE A 79 21.02 -73.05 5.06
CA PHE A 79 21.16 -74.38 5.60
C PHE A 79 21.84 -75.32 4.59
N PHE A 80 22.76 -76.14 5.07
CA PHE A 80 23.48 -77.14 4.30
C PHE A 80 23.74 -78.38 5.16
N GLN A 81 23.72 -79.57 4.57
CA GLN A 81 24.18 -80.80 5.21
C GLN A 81 25.43 -81.30 4.52
N ASP A 82 26.48 -81.60 5.29
CA ASP A 82 27.70 -82.17 4.73
C ASP A 82 27.54 -83.65 4.35
N ILE A 83 28.60 -84.21 3.75
CA ILE A 83 28.65 -85.61 3.28
C ILE A 83 28.43 -86.61 4.44
N GLY A 84 28.73 -86.21 5.69
CA GLY A 84 28.49 -86.99 6.90
C GLY A 84 27.09 -86.82 7.51
N GLY A 85 26.22 -86.01 6.90
CA GLY A 85 24.86 -85.73 7.39
C GLY A 85 24.79 -84.63 8.46
N THR A 86 25.89 -83.93 8.75
CA THR A 86 25.95 -82.93 9.81
C THR A 86 25.30 -81.62 9.34
N PRO A 87 24.30 -81.08 10.07
CA PRO A 87 23.61 -79.85 9.70
C PRO A 87 24.47 -78.61 9.99
N LYS A 88 24.62 -77.73 9.01
CA LYS A 88 25.43 -76.52 9.06
C LYS A 88 24.65 -75.32 8.50
N MET A 89 24.94 -74.14 9.05
CA MET A 89 24.58 -72.86 8.44
C MET A 89 25.85 -72.26 7.86
N ILE A 90 25.82 -71.94 6.57
CA ILE A 90 26.95 -71.30 5.87
C ILE A 90 26.47 -69.98 5.32
N GLY A 91 27.21 -68.91 5.58
CA GLY A 91 26.78 -67.57 5.23
C GLY A 91 27.91 -66.57 5.16
N ALA A 92 27.53 -65.35 4.83
CA ALA A 92 28.42 -64.20 4.80
C ALA A 92 27.86 -63.09 5.70
N GLU A 93 28.80 -62.32 6.24
CA GLU A 93 28.53 -61.19 7.11
C GLU A 93 29.18 -59.95 6.53
N TRP A 94 28.41 -58.87 6.46
CA TRP A 94 28.85 -57.58 5.94
C TRP A 94 28.70 -56.51 7.02
N ASP A 95 29.76 -55.75 7.25
CA ASP A 95 29.67 -54.47 7.95
C ASP A 95 28.97 -53.46 7.04
N VAL A 96 27.74 -53.09 7.40
CA VAL A 96 26.89 -52.14 6.69
C VAL A 96 26.74 -50.83 7.48
N THR A 97 27.65 -50.56 8.42
CA THR A 97 27.58 -49.37 9.30
C THR A 97 27.55 -48.08 8.49
N SER A 98 28.46 -47.93 7.52
CA SER A 98 28.51 -46.73 6.67
C SER A 98 27.21 -46.52 5.87
N ASP A 99 26.62 -47.60 5.33
CA ASP A 99 25.39 -47.52 4.55
C ASP A 99 24.19 -47.12 5.42
N VAL A 100 24.09 -47.69 6.62
CA VAL A 100 23.01 -47.38 7.58
C VAL A 100 23.12 -45.92 8.04
N LEU A 101 24.31 -45.48 8.45
CA LEU A 101 24.53 -44.10 8.91
C LEU A 101 24.32 -43.07 7.79
N LEU A 102 24.75 -43.38 6.56
CA LEU A 102 24.51 -42.53 5.40
C LEU A 102 23.00 -42.39 5.13
N ASN A 103 22.26 -43.51 5.15
CA ASN A 103 20.83 -43.48 4.91
C ASN A 103 20.07 -42.72 6.01
N GLU A 104 20.43 -42.91 7.28
CA GLU A 104 19.87 -42.12 8.38
C GLU A 104 20.16 -40.62 8.22
N THR A 105 21.38 -40.26 7.83
CA THR A 105 21.76 -38.86 7.60
C THR A 105 20.96 -38.26 6.44
N LEU A 106 20.87 -38.95 5.31
CA LEU A 106 20.08 -38.53 4.16
C LEU A 106 18.59 -38.38 4.49
N MET A 107 18.02 -39.28 5.29
CA MET A 107 16.63 -39.16 5.75
C MET A 107 16.43 -37.92 6.61
N ARG A 108 17.35 -37.63 7.56
CA ARG A 108 17.29 -36.41 8.39
C ARG A 108 17.43 -35.15 7.55
N GLU A 109 18.39 -35.11 6.63
CA GLU A 109 18.60 -33.96 5.73
C GLU A 109 17.39 -33.73 4.82
N ARG A 110 16.83 -34.79 4.25
CA ARG A 110 15.61 -34.73 3.45
C ARG A 110 14.44 -34.17 4.25
N GLN A 111 14.20 -34.69 5.45
CA GLN A 111 13.10 -34.23 6.31
C GLN A 111 13.28 -32.75 6.70
N LEU A 112 14.52 -32.33 7.00
CA LEU A 112 14.83 -30.93 7.28
C LEU A 112 14.61 -30.04 6.04
N SER A 113 14.99 -30.50 4.85
CA SER A 113 14.78 -29.77 3.60
C SER A 113 13.29 -29.64 3.25
N GLU A 114 12.51 -30.70 3.44
CA GLU A 114 11.05 -30.68 3.21
C GLU A 114 10.36 -29.70 4.16
N SER A 115 10.74 -29.69 5.45
CA SER A 115 10.24 -28.73 6.43
C SER A 115 10.60 -27.28 6.07
N LYS A 116 11.88 -27.02 5.72
CA LYS A 116 12.33 -25.69 5.30
C LYS A 116 11.63 -25.20 4.04
N ASN A 117 11.42 -26.06 3.05
CA ASN A 117 10.70 -25.70 1.84
C ASN A 117 9.23 -25.37 2.14
N ALA A 118 8.57 -26.12 3.02
CA ALA A 118 7.20 -25.80 3.44
C ALA A 118 7.11 -24.45 4.16
N GLU A 119 8.05 -24.16 5.07
CA GLU A 119 8.13 -22.84 5.73
C GLU A 119 8.40 -21.71 4.73
N LEU A 120 9.29 -21.94 3.76
CA LEU A 120 9.61 -20.95 2.73
C LEU A 120 8.41 -20.65 1.83
N GLU A 121 7.64 -21.67 1.42
CA GLU A 121 6.43 -21.48 0.62
C GLU A 121 5.36 -20.69 1.39
N VAL A 122 5.15 -20.99 2.68
CA VAL A 122 4.22 -20.22 3.52
C VAL A 122 4.69 -18.77 3.69
N ALA A 123 5.99 -18.56 3.92
CA ALA A 123 6.56 -17.23 4.04
C ALA A 123 6.42 -16.44 2.73
N LYS A 124 6.71 -17.06 1.59
CA LYS A 124 6.59 -16.45 0.26
C LYS A 124 5.14 -16.07 -0.04
N ALA A 125 4.19 -16.98 0.17
CA ALA A 125 2.76 -16.69 -0.01
C ALA A 125 2.28 -15.54 0.88
N ARG A 126 2.80 -15.45 2.12
CA ARG A 126 2.48 -14.34 3.03
C ARG A 126 3.05 -13.01 2.54
N VAL A 127 4.28 -12.99 2.04
CA VAL A 127 4.92 -11.79 1.47
C VAL A 127 4.14 -11.32 0.24
N GLU A 128 3.80 -12.23 -0.67
CA GLU A 128 2.98 -11.93 -1.85
C GLU A 128 1.60 -11.39 -1.46
N HIS A 129 0.95 -12.00 -0.46
CA HIS A 129 -0.36 -11.54 0.00
C HIS A 129 -0.31 -10.11 0.57
N VAL A 130 0.68 -9.81 1.42
CA VAL A 130 0.87 -8.46 1.99
C VAL A 130 1.18 -7.42 0.90
N ALA A 131 1.94 -7.81 -0.14
CA ALA A 131 2.27 -6.91 -1.24
C ALA A 131 1.07 -6.59 -2.14
N LEU A 132 0.09 -7.49 -2.24
CA LEU A 132 -1.03 -7.40 -3.19
C LEU A 132 -2.40 -7.11 -2.55
N HIS A 133 -2.49 -7.01 -1.22
CA HIS A 133 -3.77 -6.77 -0.52
C HIS A 133 -3.70 -5.57 0.42
N ASP A 134 -4.84 -4.88 0.54
CA ASP A 134 -5.09 -3.83 1.52
C ASP A 134 -5.18 -4.44 2.93
N PRO A 135 -4.35 -4.01 3.89
CA PRO A 135 -4.27 -4.63 5.21
C PRO A 135 -5.52 -4.40 6.07
N LEU A 136 -6.31 -3.36 5.80
CA LEU A 136 -7.52 -3.05 6.56
C LEU A 136 -8.72 -3.90 6.12
N THR A 137 -8.97 -3.96 4.82
CA THR A 137 -10.16 -4.64 4.27
C THR A 137 -9.90 -6.07 3.81
N GLY A 138 -8.63 -6.44 3.63
CA GLY A 138 -8.21 -7.74 3.05
C GLY A 138 -8.61 -7.89 1.58
N LEU A 139 -8.99 -6.81 0.91
CA LEU A 139 -9.22 -6.78 -0.54
C LEU A 139 -7.88 -6.66 -1.27
N PRO A 140 -7.78 -7.14 -2.52
CA PRO A 140 -6.74 -6.71 -3.44
C PRO A 140 -6.51 -5.19 -3.43
N ASN A 141 -5.25 -4.78 -3.49
CA ASN A 141 -4.85 -3.37 -3.54
C ASN A 141 -4.73 -2.88 -5.00
N ARG A 142 -4.36 -1.60 -5.16
CA ARG A 142 -4.17 -1.00 -6.49
C ARG A 142 -3.17 -1.75 -7.36
N ARG A 143 -2.06 -2.20 -6.78
CA ARG A 143 -1.03 -2.95 -7.51
C ARG A 143 -1.60 -4.23 -8.12
N TYR A 144 -2.37 -4.99 -7.35
CA TYR A 144 -2.98 -6.22 -7.86
C TYR A 144 -4.02 -5.93 -8.96
N LEU A 145 -4.81 -4.86 -8.81
CA LEU A 145 -5.70 -4.42 -9.88
C LEU A 145 -4.95 -4.10 -11.19
N ASP A 146 -3.83 -3.36 -11.10
CA ASP A 146 -3.04 -3.00 -12.27
C ASP A 146 -2.39 -4.23 -12.95
N GLU A 147 -1.90 -5.19 -12.16
CA GLU A 147 -1.41 -6.49 -12.65
C GLU A 147 -2.54 -7.27 -13.37
N LEU A 148 -3.73 -7.35 -12.78
CA LEU A 148 -4.89 -8.02 -13.36
C LEU A 148 -5.38 -7.37 -14.67
N LEU A 149 -5.44 -6.03 -14.72
CA LEU A 149 -5.83 -5.30 -15.93
C LEU A 149 -4.76 -5.40 -17.03
N ALA A 150 -3.48 -5.55 -16.68
CA ALA A 150 -2.41 -5.77 -17.64
C ALA A 150 -2.46 -7.17 -18.28
N GLU A 151 -2.79 -8.20 -17.48
CA GLU A 151 -2.89 -9.60 -17.95
C GLU A 151 -4.11 -9.86 -18.85
N ASN A 152 -5.21 -9.14 -18.62
CA ASN A 152 -6.48 -9.34 -19.33
C ASN A 152 -6.63 -8.50 -20.61
N ARG A 153 -5.55 -7.89 -21.13
CA ARG A 153 -5.58 -6.98 -22.29
C ARG A 153 -6.16 -7.54 -23.58
N GLU A 154 -6.06 -8.85 -23.80
CA GLU A 154 -6.41 -9.44 -25.09
C GLU A 154 -7.65 -10.34 -25.08
N LYS A 155 -8.32 -10.53 -23.93
CA LYS A 155 -9.20 -11.70 -23.76
C LYS A 155 -10.70 -11.45 -23.66
N ASP A 156 -11.20 -10.24 -23.39
CA ASP A 156 -12.65 -10.12 -23.17
C ASP A 156 -13.23 -8.73 -23.49
N THR A 157 -14.07 -8.69 -24.55
CA THR A 157 -14.85 -7.50 -24.94
C THR A 157 -16.04 -7.23 -24.02
N ARG A 158 -16.25 -8.06 -22.99
CA ARG A 158 -17.33 -7.90 -22.00
C ARG A 158 -16.83 -7.60 -20.58
N THR A 159 -15.62 -7.07 -20.47
CA THR A 159 -15.12 -6.54 -19.19
C THR A 159 -15.79 -5.21 -18.90
N ALA A 160 -16.31 -5.07 -17.69
CA ALA A 160 -16.87 -3.85 -17.15
C ALA A 160 -16.17 -3.48 -15.85
N LEU A 161 -16.01 -2.18 -15.60
CA LEU A 161 -15.40 -1.66 -14.40
C LEU A 161 -16.37 -0.72 -13.71
N LEU A 162 -16.61 -0.96 -12.41
CA LEU A 162 -17.34 -0.07 -11.53
C LEU A 162 -16.32 0.57 -10.59
N HIS A 163 -16.20 1.89 -10.63
CA HIS A 163 -15.39 2.67 -9.70
C HIS A 163 -16.31 3.30 -8.67
N LEU A 164 -16.12 2.96 -7.40
CA LEU A 164 -16.97 3.35 -6.28
C LEU A 164 -16.21 4.28 -5.34
N ASP A 165 -16.87 5.32 -4.86
CA ASP A 165 -16.36 6.24 -3.84
C ASP A 165 -17.42 6.47 -2.77
N LEU A 166 -17.01 6.34 -1.50
CA LEU A 166 -17.93 6.49 -0.38
C LEU A 166 -18.27 7.96 -0.15
N ASP A 167 -19.53 8.31 -0.37
CA ASP A 167 -19.97 9.69 -0.25
C ASP A 167 -19.81 10.20 1.16
N ARG A 168 -19.09 11.33 1.29
CA ARG A 168 -18.88 12.02 2.57
C ARG A 168 -18.14 11.16 3.60
N PHE A 169 -17.35 10.18 3.17
CA PHE A 169 -16.51 9.39 4.06
C PHE A 169 -15.63 10.25 4.98
N LYS A 170 -15.06 11.31 4.42
CA LYS A 170 -14.35 12.37 5.13
C LYS A 170 -15.15 12.92 6.33
N GLN A 171 -16.43 13.24 6.15
CA GLN A 171 -17.30 13.70 7.26
C GLN A 171 -17.48 12.66 8.37
N ILE A 172 -17.46 11.36 8.04
CA ILE A 172 -17.53 10.28 9.04
C ILE A 172 -16.26 10.26 9.88
N ASN A 173 -15.09 10.31 9.23
CA ASN A 173 -13.80 10.39 9.93
C ASN A 173 -13.72 11.63 10.81
N ASP A 174 -14.25 12.75 10.32
CA ASP A 174 -14.22 14.03 11.02
C ASP A 174 -15.15 14.01 12.25
N THR A 175 -16.34 13.42 12.12
CA THR A 175 -17.37 13.43 13.19
C THR A 175 -17.18 12.31 14.21
N LEU A 176 -16.78 11.12 13.77
CA LEU A 176 -16.80 9.89 14.58
C LEU A 176 -15.40 9.26 14.74
N GLY A 177 -14.38 9.84 14.10
CA GLY A 177 -12.99 9.39 14.19
C GLY A 177 -12.63 8.30 13.17
N HIS A 178 -11.32 8.10 12.98
CA HIS A 178 -10.78 7.14 12.00
C HIS A 178 -11.21 5.70 12.28
N ALA A 179 -11.39 5.30 13.54
CA ALA A 179 -11.91 3.97 13.87
C ALA A 179 -13.33 3.73 13.31
N ALA A 180 -14.16 4.78 13.25
CA ALA A 180 -15.47 4.70 12.60
C ALA A 180 -15.31 4.59 11.09
N GLY A 181 -14.41 5.38 10.48
CA GLY A 181 -14.07 5.26 9.06
C GLY A 181 -13.57 3.87 8.68
N ASP A 182 -12.65 3.31 9.44
CA ASP A 182 -12.13 1.96 9.26
C ASP A 182 -13.25 0.93 9.32
N ALA A 183 -14.16 1.06 10.30
CA ALA A 183 -15.33 0.22 10.39
C ALA A 183 -16.25 0.38 9.16
N MET A 184 -16.42 1.59 8.63
CA MET A 184 -17.21 1.83 7.42
C MET A 184 -16.54 1.27 6.18
N LEU A 185 -15.21 1.34 6.05
CA LEU A 185 -14.45 0.73 4.95
C LEU A 185 -14.55 -0.79 4.96
N VAL A 186 -14.45 -1.39 6.16
CA VAL A 186 -14.66 -2.83 6.36
C VAL A 186 -16.12 -3.23 6.11
N HIS A 187 -17.08 -2.37 6.44
CA HIS A 187 -18.48 -2.60 6.08
C HIS A 187 -18.68 -2.54 4.56
N ALA A 188 -18.12 -1.52 3.91
CA ALA A 188 -18.21 -1.32 2.48
C ALA A 188 -17.62 -2.50 1.72
N SER A 189 -16.44 -3.00 2.12
CA SER A 189 -15.82 -4.17 1.49
C SER A 189 -16.70 -5.41 1.58
N LYS A 190 -17.37 -5.63 2.71
CA LYS A 190 -18.33 -6.74 2.90
C LYS A 190 -19.56 -6.57 2.02
N VAL A 191 -20.15 -5.37 1.98
CA VAL A 191 -21.31 -5.08 1.13
C VAL A 191 -20.98 -5.34 -0.33
N ILE A 192 -19.84 -4.85 -0.83
CA ILE A 192 -19.43 -5.07 -2.21
C ILE A 192 -19.28 -6.57 -2.48
N LYS A 193 -18.49 -7.28 -1.65
CA LYS A 193 -18.25 -8.73 -1.79
C LYS A 193 -19.53 -9.58 -1.82
N VAL A 194 -20.52 -9.25 -1.01
CA VAL A 194 -21.80 -9.99 -0.94
C VAL A 194 -22.66 -9.78 -2.19
N ASN A 195 -22.53 -8.65 -2.87
CA ASN A 195 -23.30 -8.34 -4.09
C ASN A 195 -22.60 -8.80 -5.39
N THR A 196 -21.31 -9.10 -5.33
CA THR A 196 -20.49 -9.61 -6.44
C THR A 196 -20.48 -11.14 -6.50
N THR A 197 -20.18 -11.70 -7.67
CA THR A 197 -20.05 -13.15 -7.88
C THR A 197 -18.58 -13.59 -7.80
N PRO A 198 -18.28 -14.90 -7.65
CA PRO A 198 -16.89 -15.39 -7.60
C PRO A 198 -16.03 -15.09 -8.84
N GLY A 199 -16.64 -14.71 -9.97
CA GLY A 199 -15.94 -14.29 -11.18
C GLY A 199 -15.65 -12.79 -11.25
N ASP A 200 -16.14 -12.01 -10.30
CA ASP A 200 -15.82 -10.59 -10.17
C ASP A 200 -14.54 -10.41 -9.35
N PHE A 201 -13.79 -9.39 -9.69
CA PHE A 201 -12.65 -8.94 -8.92
C PHE A 201 -13.02 -7.67 -8.15
N VAL A 202 -12.74 -7.64 -6.85
CA VAL A 202 -13.04 -6.50 -5.97
C VAL A 202 -11.76 -6.02 -5.34
N ALA A 203 -11.42 -4.74 -5.51
CA ALA A 203 -10.22 -4.13 -4.97
C ALA A 203 -10.56 -2.86 -4.19
N ARG A 204 -9.68 -2.51 -3.24
CA ARG A 204 -9.62 -1.16 -2.66
C ARG A 204 -8.37 -0.48 -3.16
N ILE A 205 -8.51 0.62 -3.88
CA ILE A 205 -7.38 1.23 -4.59
C ILE A 205 -6.71 2.35 -3.80
N GLY A 206 -7.41 2.94 -2.82
CA GLY A 206 -6.88 3.99 -1.95
C GLY A 206 -8.01 4.70 -1.22
N GLY A 207 -7.73 5.34 -0.08
CA GLY A 207 -8.71 6.15 0.65
C GLY A 207 -10.06 5.42 0.84
N ASP A 208 -11.11 6.03 0.31
CA ASP A 208 -12.50 5.57 0.27
C ASP A 208 -12.95 5.02 -1.09
N GLU A 209 -12.00 4.70 -1.97
CA GLU A 209 -12.23 4.24 -3.32
C GLU A 209 -12.11 2.71 -3.45
N PHE A 210 -13.11 2.12 -4.11
CA PHE A 210 -13.19 0.69 -4.40
C PHE A 210 -13.42 0.47 -5.89
N VAL A 211 -12.94 -0.65 -6.41
CA VAL A 211 -13.14 -1.05 -7.80
C VAL A 211 -13.74 -2.44 -7.85
N VAL A 212 -14.73 -2.62 -8.72
CA VAL A 212 -15.25 -3.94 -9.10
C VAL A 212 -15.02 -4.13 -10.59
N VAL A 213 -14.26 -5.18 -10.95
CA VAL A 213 -14.13 -5.64 -12.34
C VAL A 213 -15.06 -6.83 -12.51
N SER A 214 -15.96 -6.71 -13.49
CA SER A 214 -17.03 -7.65 -13.79
C SER A 214 -16.87 -8.16 -15.22
N HIS A 215 -17.20 -9.41 -15.47
CA HIS A 215 -17.16 -10.00 -16.81
C HIS A 215 -18.53 -10.49 -17.25
N GLY A 216 -18.83 -10.30 -18.54
CA GLY A 216 -20.01 -10.91 -19.18
C GLY A 216 -21.36 -10.33 -18.78
N ARG A 217 -21.38 -9.13 -18.18
CA ARG A 217 -22.62 -8.41 -17.84
C ARG A 217 -22.98 -7.36 -18.88
N ASP A 218 -24.27 -7.21 -19.14
CA ASP A 218 -24.83 -6.08 -19.89
C ASP A 218 -25.09 -4.87 -18.97
N ASP A 219 -25.44 -3.73 -19.57
CA ASP A 219 -25.67 -2.48 -18.84
C ASP A 219 -26.80 -2.58 -17.81
N GLU A 220 -27.87 -3.33 -18.10
CA GLU A 220 -28.98 -3.55 -17.16
C GLU A 220 -28.51 -4.34 -15.94
N GLN A 221 -27.70 -5.38 -16.13
CA GLN A 221 -27.14 -6.17 -15.06
C GLN A 221 -26.12 -5.39 -14.22
N LEU A 222 -25.31 -4.54 -14.85
CA LEU A 222 -24.36 -3.64 -14.18
C LEU A 222 -25.08 -2.57 -13.36
N SER A 223 -26.12 -1.96 -13.93
CA SER A 223 -26.99 -1.00 -13.26
C SER A 223 -27.66 -1.65 -12.04
N ALA A 224 -28.23 -2.84 -12.21
CA ALA A 224 -28.83 -3.59 -11.11
C ALA A 224 -27.82 -3.97 -10.01
N LEU A 225 -26.57 -4.30 -10.37
CA LEU A 225 -25.50 -4.53 -9.40
C LEU A 225 -25.19 -3.25 -8.61
N ALA A 226 -24.99 -2.13 -9.30
CA ALA A 226 -24.70 -0.85 -8.69
C ALA A 226 -25.83 -0.40 -7.75
N ASP A 227 -27.10 -0.54 -8.17
CA ASP A 227 -28.26 -0.20 -7.34
C ASP A 227 -28.37 -1.06 -6.08
N ARG A 228 -28.03 -2.35 -6.17
CA ARG A 228 -27.96 -3.22 -4.99
C ARG A 228 -26.89 -2.74 -4.01
N ILE A 229 -25.68 -2.42 -4.51
CA ILE A 229 -24.58 -1.90 -3.69
C ILE A 229 -25.01 -0.58 -3.04
N ILE A 230 -25.51 0.39 -3.81
CA ILE A 230 -26.00 1.68 -3.31
C ILE A 230 -27.06 1.50 -2.24
N THR A 231 -28.05 0.64 -2.48
CA THR A 231 -29.14 0.39 -1.54
C THR A 231 -28.66 -0.23 -0.23
N GLN A 232 -27.69 -1.15 -0.29
CA GLN A 232 -27.14 -1.77 0.91
C GLN A 232 -26.21 -0.81 1.67
N MET A 233 -25.38 -0.02 0.99
CA MET A 233 -24.50 0.97 1.62
C MET A 233 -25.26 2.05 2.39
N ARG A 234 -26.47 2.42 1.94
CA ARG A 234 -27.33 3.41 2.62
C ARG A 234 -27.88 2.94 3.97
N ARG A 235 -27.78 1.64 4.29
CA ARG A 235 -28.29 1.11 5.55
C ARG A 235 -27.42 1.63 6.69
N PRO A 236 -28.01 2.11 7.80
CA PRO A 236 -27.23 2.61 8.92
C PRO A 236 -26.39 1.49 9.52
N VAL A 237 -25.11 1.76 9.75
CA VAL A 237 -24.17 0.86 10.41
C VAL A 237 -24.01 1.31 11.85
N ASP A 238 -24.24 0.43 12.81
CA ASP A 238 -24.02 0.76 14.21
C ASP A 238 -22.52 0.77 14.52
N PHE A 239 -22.03 1.90 15.03
CA PHE A 239 -20.67 2.03 15.54
C PHE A 239 -20.73 2.60 16.96
N LEU A 240 -20.43 1.75 17.95
CA LEU A 240 -20.46 2.11 19.38
C LEU A 240 -21.81 2.71 19.83
N GLY A 241 -22.93 2.20 19.30
CA GLY A 241 -24.28 2.69 19.62
C GLY A 241 -24.73 3.90 18.81
N ASN A 242 -23.91 4.41 17.88
CA ASN A 242 -24.26 5.50 16.97
C ASN A 242 -24.57 4.97 15.56
N PRO A 243 -25.78 5.24 15.00
CA PRO A 243 -26.09 4.85 13.65
C PRO A 243 -25.38 5.75 12.63
N CYS A 244 -24.38 5.18 11.95
CA CYS A 244 -23.60 5.84 10.89
C CYS A 244 -24.29 5.65 9.54
N ARG A 245 -24.46 6.73 8.77
CA ARG A 245 -25.03 6.67 7.42
C ARG A 245 -24.09 7.30 6.41
N PHE A 246 -23.83 6.59 5.32
CA PHE A 246 -23.06 7.07 4.20
C PHE A 246 -23.66 6.59 2.87
N GLY A 247 -23.31 7.30 1.80
CA GLY A 247 -23.69 6.94 0.45
C GLY A 247 -22.52 6.32 -0.30
N VAL A 248 -22.76 5.91 -1.53
CA VAL A 248 -21.70 5.57 -2.48
C VAL A 248 -22.08 6.12 -3.84
N SER A 249 -21.15 6.80 -4.49
CA SER A 249 -21.25 7.17 -5.89
C SER A 249 -20.50 6.13 -6.72
N ILE A 250 -21.03 5.76 -7.88
CA ILE A 250 -20.47 4.69 -8.72
C ILE A 250 -20.35 5.20 -10.17
N GLY A 251 -19.16 5.11 -10.74
CA GLY A 251 -18.94 5.26 -12.18
C GLY A 251 -18.82 3.91 -12.85
N ILE A 252 -19.54 3.67 -13.94
CA ILE A 252 -19.59 2.37 -14.62
C ILE A 252 -19.09 2.55 -16.06
N VAL A 253 -18.22 1.66 -16.52
CA VAL A 253 -17.83 1.57 -17.93
C VAL A 253 -17.88 0.10 -18.37
N ALA A 254 -18.34 -0.14 -19.59
CA ALA A 254 -18.39 -1.47 -20.20
C ALA A 254 -17.72 -1.44 -21.59
N GLY A 255 -16.98 -2.50 -21.94
CA GLY A 255 -16.58 -2.75 -23.33
C GLY A 255 -15.46 -1.85 -23.90
N THR A 256 -14.60 -1.27 -23.06
CA THR A 256 -13.45 -0.45 -23.53
C THR A 256 -12.10 -1.15 -23.29
N GLU A 257 -11.03 -0.64 -23.90
CA GLU A 257 -9.66 -1.13 -23.64
C GLU A 257 -9.31 -1.05 -22.14
N PRO A 258 -8.65 -2.08 -21.56
CA PRO A 258 -8.38 -2.12 -20.11
C PRO A 258 -7.61 -0.93 -19.54
N ARG A 259 -6.74 -0.29 -20.33
CA ARG A 259 -6.00 0.92 -19.90
C ARG A 259 -6.90 2.15 -19.70
N GLN A 260 -8.03 2.23 -20.40
CA GLN A 260 -8.96 3.36 -20.32
C GLN A 260 -10.12 3.11 -19.35
N LEU A 261 -10.37 1.85 -18.94
CA LEU A 261 -11.48 1.51 -18.04
C LEU A 261 -11.47 2.34 -16.75
N LEU A 262 -10.31 2.47 -16.09
CA LEU A 262 -10.23 3.21 -14.82
C LEU A 262 -10.48 4.70 -14.98
N VAL A 263 -9.90 5.31 -16.03
CA VAL A 263 -10.08 6.75 -16.33
C VAL A 263 -11.54 7.04 -16.67
N ASN A 264 -12.12 6.26 -17.58
CA ASN A 264 -13.50 6.42 -18.00
C ASN A 264 -14.49 6.20 -16.84
N ALA A 265 -14.23 5.20 -15.99
CA ALA A 265 -15.03 4.97 -14.79
C ALA A 265 -14.91 6.12 -13.79
N ASP A 266 -13.72 6.72 -13.62
CA ASP A 266 -13.53 7.88 -12.75
C ASP A 266 -14.27 9.14 -13.28
N LEU A 267 -14.31 9.34 -14.60
CA LEU A 267 -15.11 10.40 -15.22
C LEU A 267 -16.61 10.18 -15.00
N ALA A 268 -17.09 8.94 -15.15
CA ALA A 268 -18.48 8.59 -14.86
C ALA A 268 -18.80 8.77 -13.37
N LEU A 269 -17.90 8.37 -12.48
CA LEU A 269 -18.01 8.56 -11.03
C LEU A 269 -18.11 10.05 -10.67
N TYR A 270 -17.31 10.88 -11.33
CA TYR A 270 -17.38 12.33 -11.19
C TYR A 270 -18.74 12.90 -11.64
N ARG A 271 -19.30 12.42 -12.76
CA ARG A 271 -20.67 12.76 -13.20
C ARG A 271 -21.70 12.38 -12.12
N ALA A 272 -21.57 11.20 -11.51
CA ALA A 272 -22.44 10.74 -10.44
C ALA A 272 -22.41 11.67 -9.22
N LYS A 273 -21.20 12.09 -8.81
CA LYS A 273 -21.01 13.04 -7.71
C LYS A 273 -21.65 14.40 -8.01
N ARG A 274 -21.51 14.92 -9.23
CA ARG A 274 -22.12 16.20 -9.65
C ARG A 274 -23.64 16.15 -9.73
N ARG A 275 -24.21 15.04 -10.18
CA ARG A 275 -25.66 14.84 -10.31
C ARG A 275 -26.38 14.61 -8.97
N GLY A 276 -25.68 14.70 -7.85
CA GLY A 276 -26.26 14.66 -6.51
C GLY A 276 -25.78 13.52 -5.62
N ARG A 277 -24.72 12.79 -6.03
CA ARG A 277 -24.15 11.65 -5.30
C ARG A 277 -25.13 10.48 -5.14
N ASN A 278 -24.67 9.41 -4.46
CA ASN A 278 -25.49 8.29 -4.02
C ASN A 278 -26.25 7.61 -5.17
N ARG A 279 -25.58 7.48 -6.31
CA ARG A 279 -26.12 7.01 -7.59
C ARG A 279 -25.01 6.38 -8.41
N HIS A 280 -25.40 5.69 -9.46
CA HIS A 280 -24.47 5.26 -10.49
C HIS A 280 -24.65 6.09 -11.77
N GLU A 281 -23.58 6.28 -12.53
CA GLU A 281 -23.62 6.84 -13.87
C GLU A 281 -22.74 5.99 -14.79
N PHE A 282 -23.17 5.84 -16.04
CA PHE A 282 -22.40 5.15 -17.06
C PHE A 282 -21.49 6.14 -17.79
N PHE A 283 -20.36 5.61 -18.24
CA PHE A 283 -19.56 6.20 -19.29
C PHE A 283 -20.18 5.86 -20.63
N ASP A 284 -21.01 6.77 -21.13
CA ASP A 284 -21.74 6.65 -22.38
C ASP A 284 -21.25 7.65 -23.44
N GLU A 285 -21.76 7.55 -24.66
CA GLU A 285 -21.42 8.49 -25.75
C GLU A 285 -21.76 9.95 -25.41
N GLU A 286 -22.78 10.18 -24.58
CA GLU A 286 -23.15 11.53 -24.13
C GLU A 286 -22.07 12.11 -23.21
N LEU A 287 -21.58 11.34 -22.24
CA LEU A 287 -20.50 11.74 -21.35
C LEU A 287 -19.20 11.92 -22.14
N GLN A 288 -18.87 11.00 -23.05
CA GLN A 288 -17.73 11.13 -23.96
C GLN A 288 -17.81 12.45 -24.74
N SER A 289 -18.97 12.79 -25.29
CA SER A 289 -19.19 14.03 -26.02
C SER A 289 -19.09 15.27 -25.11
N GLU A 290 -19.59 15.17 -23.86
CA GLU A 290 -19.43 16.24 -22.86
C GLU A 290 -17.96 16.48 -22.52
N ILE A 291 -17.16 15.42 -22.35
CA ILE A 291 -15.72 15.50 -22.06
C ILE A 291 -14.99 16.12 -23.25
N VAL A 292 -15.23 15.66 -24.48
CA VAL A 292 -14.63 16.23 -25.69
C VAL A 292 -14.95 17.72 -25.81
N ARG A 293 -16.21 18.11 -25.56
CA ARG A 293 -16.58 19.53 -25.55
C ARG A 293 -15.84 20.32 -24.46
N ILE A 294 -15.75 19.80 -23.24
CA ILE A 294 -15.01 20.45 -22.16
C ILE A 294 -13.53 20.55 -22.50
N ALA A 295 -12.96 19.53 -23.14
CA ALA A 295 -11.57 19.53 -23.57
C ALA A 295 -11.30 20.65 -24.60
N ASP A 296 -12.14 20.76 -25.63
CA ASP A 296 -12.07 21.84 -26.61
C ASP A 296 -12.25 23.22 -25.94
N GLU A 297 -13.18 23.33 -24.99
CA GLU A 297 -13.42 24.54 -24.22
C GLU A 297 -12.20 24.92 -23.36
N ILE A 298 -11.50 23.96 -22.74
CA ILE A 298 -10.27 24.18 -21.96
C ILE A 298 -9.16 24.68 -22.87
N LEU A 299 -8.92 24.02 -24.00
CA LEU A 299 -7.87 24.41 -24.95
C LEU A 299 -8.13 25.82 -25.51
N GLY A 300 -9.35 26.09 -25.96
CA GLY A 300 -9.73 27.43 -26.41
C GLY A 300 -9.71 28.46 -25.27
N GLY A 301 -10.05 28.06 -24.04
CA GLY A 301 -10.02 28.92 -22.86
C GLY A 301 -8.60 29.32 -22.47
N LEU A 302 -7.61 28.43 -22.68
CA LEU A 302 -6.19 28.75 -22.52
C LEU A 302 -5.75 29.80 -23.55
N GLU A 303 -6.13 29.65 -24.83
CA GLU A 303 -5.83 30.63 -25.88
C GLU A 303 -6.48 32.01 -25.61
N ARG A 304 -7.66 32.02 -25.00
CA ARG A 304 -8.42 33.24 -24.66
C ARG A 304 -8.08 33.81 -23.28
N ALA A 305 -7.10 33.24 -22.57
CA ALA A 305 -6.73 33.62 -21.20
C ALA A 305 -7.93 33.63 -20.22
N GLU A 306 -8.81 32.64 -20.31
CA GLU A 306 -9.99 32.50 -19.44
C GLU A 306 -9.67 31.89 -18.07
N PHE A 307 -8.51 31.26 -17.92
CA PHE A 307 -8.00 30.77 -16.63
C PHE A 307 -7.38 31.94 -15.89
N THR A 308 -7.98 32.32 -14.76
CA THR A 308 -7.66 33.51 -13.98
C THR A 308 -7.40 33.18 -12.52
N THR A 309 -6.86 34.14 -11.79
CA THR A 309 -6.44 34.01 -10.39
C THR A 309 -7.43 34.69 -9.46
N TYR A 310 -7.89 33.93 -8.47
CA TYR A 310 -8.57 34.46 -7.29
C TYR A 310 -7.61 34.37 -6.10
N TYR A 311 -7.79 35.25 -5.13
CA TYR A 311 -6.84 35.46 -4.05
C TYR A 311 -7.52 35.30 -2.71
N GLN A 312 -6.97 34.43 -1.87
CA GLN A 312 -7.43 34.24 -0.50
C GLN A 312 -6.38 34.75 0.49
N PRO A 313 -6.70 35.75 1.32
CA PRO A 313 -5.74 36.32 2.27
C PRO A 313 -5.38 35.34 3.39
N GLN A 314 -4.13 35.41 3.83
CA GLN A 314 -3.58 34.72 4.99
C GLN A 314 -3.19 35.74 6.06
N PHE A 315 -3.53 35.46 7.32
CA PHE A 315 -3.42 36.42 8.41
C PHE A 315 -2.50 35.92 9.51
N ASP A 316 -1.68 36.80 10.07
CA ASP A 316 -0.94 36.51 11.30
C ASP A 316 -1.93 36.18 12.43
N ALA A 317 -1.75 35.05 13.10
CA ALA A 317 -2.70 34.61 14.13
C ALA A 317 -2.77 35.57 15.33
N ARG A 318 -1.73 36.38 15.57
CA ARG A 318 -1.66 37.27 16.74
C ARG A 318 -2.17 38.67 16.42
N THR A 319 -1.70 39.25 15.33
CA THR A 319 -1.95 40.64 14.92
C THR A 319 -3.13 40.77 13.96
N LEU A 320 -3.51 39.68 13.29
CA LEU A 320 -4.48 39.67 12.20
C LEU A 320 -4.10 40.60 11.03
N GLU A 321 -2.82 40.96 10.92
CA GLU A 321 -2.31 41.59 9.71
C GLU A 321 -2.18 40.56 8.60
N ILE A 322 -2.32 41.02 7.35
CA ILE A 322 -2.13 40.15 6.19
C ILE A 322 -0.65 39.83 6.06
N VAL A 323 -0.33 38.55 6.10
CA VAL A 323 1.04 38.04 5.96
C VAL A 323 1.31 37.39 4.62
N GLY A 324 0.26 37.04 3.89
CA GLY A 324 0.36 36.37 2.60
C GLY A 324 -0.98 36.29 1.89
N VAL A 325 -0.95 35.68 0.71
CA VAL A 325 -2.15 35.44 -0.08
C VAL A 325 -1.95 34.21 -0.94
N GLU A 326 -2.96 33.35 -0.97
CA GLU A 326 -2.98 32.17 -1.84
C GLU A 326 -3.65 32.50 -3.17
N ALA A 327 -2.95 32.19 -4.27
CA ALA A 327 -3.46 32.29 -5.63
C ALA A 327 -4.17 30.99 -6.03
N LEU A 328 -5.48 31.09 -6.18
CA LEU A 328 -6.39 30.00 -6.49
C LEU A 328 -6.85 30.10 -7.95
N SER A 329 -6.59 29.06 -8.74
CA SER A 329 -7.02 29.01 -10.14
C SER A 329 -8.55 29.00 -10.26
N ARG A 330 -9.09 29.75 -11.21
CA ARG A 330 -10.50 29.81 -11.58
C ARG A 330 -10.63 29.86 -13.09
N TRP A 331 -11.65 29.21 -13.64
CA TRP A 331 -11.94 29.32 -15.06
C TRP A 331 -13.15 30.23 -15.27
N LYS A 332 -12.92 31.38 -15.91
CA LYS A 332 -13.95 32.34 -16.30
C LYS A 332 -14.63 31.89 -17.59
N HIS A 333 -15.49 30.89 -17.46
CA HIS A 333 -16.20 30.29 -18.59
C HIS A 333 -17.21 31.28 -19.20
N PRO A 334 -17.25 31.45 -20.53
CA PRO A 334 -18.13 32.42 -21.19
C PRO A 334 -19.62 32.27 -20.87
N THR A 335 -20.10 31.02 -20.76
CA THR A 335 -21.52 30.71 -20.52
C THR A 335 -21.84 30.21 -19.11
N ARG A 336 -20.84 29.72 -18.37
CA ARG A 336 -21.03 29.06 -17.05
C ARG A 336 -20.55 29.92 -15.88
N GLY A 337 -20.00 31.10 -16.16
CA GLY A 337 -19.44 31.97 -15.14
C GLY A 337 -18.13 31.43 -14.58
N ILE A 338 -17.89 31.66 -13.30
CA ILE A 338 -16.64 31.28 -12.63
C ILE A 338 -16.70 29.83 -12.16
N LEU A 339 -15.82 28.99 -12.69
CA LEU A 339 -15.68 27.59 -12.33
C LEU A 339 -14.44 27.37 -11.44
N ALA A 340 -14.61 26.57 -10.39
CA ALA A 340 -13.52 26.14 -9.52
C ALA A 340 -12.73 24.97 -10.14
N PRO A 341 -11.47 24.71 -9.72
CA PRO A 341 -10.61 23.66 -10.28
C PRO A 341 -11.28 22.28 -10.36
N GLN A 342 -12.05 21.91 -9.34
CA GLN A 342 -12.82 20.66 -9.30
C GLN A 342 -13.73 20.45 -10.54
N SER A 343 -14.12 21.52 -11.24
CA SER A 343 -14.98 21.45 -12.43
C SER A 343 -14.26 21.00 -13.70
N TYR A 344 -12.95 21.25 -13.82
CA TYR A 344 -12.20 21.10 -15.06
C TYR A 344 -10.84 20.39 -14.90
N LEU A 345 -10.28 20.32 -13.69
CA LEU A 345 -8.91 19.87 -13.46
C LEU A 345 -8.68 18.43 -13.90
N LYS A 346 -9.64 17.52 -13.66
CA LYS A 346 -9.57 16.13 -14.14
C LYS A 346 -9.41 16.05 -15.67
N VAL A 347 -10.22 16.80 -16.42
CA VAL A 347 -10.11 16.84 -17.89
C VAL A 347 -8.79 17.51 -18.32
N ALA A 348 -8.34 18.54 -17.61
CA ALA A 348 -7.06 19.19 -17.88
C ALA A 348 -5.85 18.25 -17.63
N GLU A 349 -5.93 17.35 -16.64
CA GLU A 349 -4.93 16.32 -16.35
C GLU A 349 -4.81 15.30 -17.47
N GLU A 350 -5.94 14.87 -18.03
CA GLU A 350 -5.99 13.96 -19.19
C GLU A 350 -5.42 14.61 -20.45
N LEU A 351 -5.72 15.89 -20.66
CA LEU A 351 -5.15 16.68 -21.74
C LEU A 351 -3.67 17.04 -21.55
N ASN A 352 -3.10 16.75 -20.37
CA ASN A 352 -1.74 17.17 -19.97
C ASN A 352 -1.51 18.68 -20.10
N VAL A 353 -2.54 19.50 -19.85
CA VAL A 353 -2.45 20.97 -19.91
C VAL A 353 -2.40 21.64 -18.54
N VAL A 354 -2.38 20.87 -17.45
CA VAL A 354 -2.26 21.40 -16.07
C VAL A 354 -1.04 22.29 -15.91
N ALA A 355 0.12 21.88 -16.43
CA ALA A 355 1.33 22.70 -16.38
C ALA A 355 1.18 24.06 -17.10
N VAL A 356 0.36 24.12 -18.16
CA VAL A 356 0.04 25.37 -18.88
C VAL A 356 -0.86 26.26 -18.03
N ILE A 357 -1.86 25.68 -17.35
CA ILE A 357 -2.72 26.39 -16.39
C ILE A 357 -1.89 26.92 -15.22
N ASP A 358 -1.06 26.07 -14.61
CA ASP A 358 -0.20 26.44 -13.47
C ASP A 358 0.79 27.56 -13.86
N ARG A 359 1.31 27.56 -15.10
CA ARG A 359 2.15 28.64 -15.61
C ARG A 359 1.35 29.95 -15.75
N ALA A 360 0.17 29.90 -16.38
CA ALA A 360 -0.67 31.08 -16.57
C ALA A 360 -1.14 31.68 -15.22
N VAL A 361 -1.42 30.83 -14.24
CA VAL A 361 -1.76 31.21 -12.86
C VAL A 361 -0.56 31.87 -12.18
N LEU A 362 0.64 31.29 -12.30
CA LEU A 362 1.85 31.87 -11.73
C LEU A 362 2.17 33.25 -12.32
N GLU A 363 2.16 33.37 -13.65
CA GLU A 363 2.43 34.65 -14.33
C GLU A 363 1.46 35.74 -13.88
N GLN A 364 0.15 35.44 -13.86
CA GLN A 364 -0.86 36.37 -13.34
C GLN A 364 -0.68 36.70 -11.85
N ALA A 365 -0.28 35.73 -11.03
CA ALA A 365 -0.04 35.96 -9.61
C ALA A 365 1.14 36.92 -9.39
N LEU A 366 2.22 36.76 -10.14
CA LEU A 366 3.38 37.65 -10.10
C LEU A 366 3.02 39.07 -10.57
N GLU A 367 2.30 39.20 -11.68
CA GLU A 367 1.85 40.50 -12.20
C GLU A 367 0.97 41.26 -11.19
N ASN A 368 0.00 40.57 -10.59
CA ASN A 368 -0.87 41.17 -9.57
C ASN A 368 -0.08 41.53 -8.30
N PHE A 369 0.88 40.70 -7.90
CA PHE A 369 1.73 40.96 -6.74
C PHE A 369 2.60 42.21 -6.94
N GLU A 370 3.22 42.37 -8.12
CA GLU A 370 3.96 43.60 -8.47
C GLU A 370 3.03 44.83 -8.51
N HIS A 371 1.82 44.68 -9.05
CA HIS A 371 0.83 45.75 -9.07
C HIS A 371 0.42 46.19 -7.65
N TRP A 372 0.24 45.25 -6.72
CA TRP A 372 -0.04 45.57 -5.32
C TRP A 372 1.13 46.30 -4.66
N SER A 373 2.36 45.81 -4.85
CA SER A 373 3.55 46.45 -4.29
C SER A 373 3.73 47.89 -4.81
N SER A 374 3.54 48.12 -6.11
CA SER A 374 3.63 49.46 -6.71
C SER A 374 2.47 50.39 -6.31
N SER A 375 1.32 49.82 -5.94
CA SER A 375 0.15 50.56 -5.42
C SER A 375 0.23 50.84 -3.91
N GLY A 376 1.34 50.50 -3.26
CA GLY A 376 1.55 50.72 -1.81
C GLY A 376 0.87 49.69 -0.91
N LEU A 377 0.39 48.57 -1.46
CA LEU A 377 -0.10 47.43 -0.69
C LEU A 377 1.08 46.53 -0.35
N ASN A 378 1.47 46.50 0.92
CA ASN A 378 2.56 45.67 1.40
C ASN A 378 2.07 44.25 1.71
N ILE A 379 1.92 43.43 0.67
CA ILE A 379 1.67 41.99 0.83
C ILE A 379 3.03 41.27 0.89
N PRO A 380 3.36 40.53 1.96
CA PRO A 380 4.72 39.97 2.10
C PRO A 380 5.04 38.85 1.11
N HIS A 381 4.09 37.97 0.80
CA HIS A 381 4.29 36.88 -0.14
C HIS A 381 3.00 36.44 -0.83
N VAL A 382 3.15 35.71 -1.94
CA VAL A 382 2.07 35.02 -2.66
C VAL A 382 2.39 33.54 -2.77
N SER A 383 1.43 32.68 -2.45
CA SER A 383 1.55 31.23 -2.61
C SER A 383 0.78 30.76 -3.86
N VAL A 384 1.36 29.80 -4.59
CA VAL A 384 0.78 29.26 -5.82
C VAL A 384 0.88 27.74 -5.80
N ASN A 385 -0.21 27.07 -6.13
CA ASN A 385 -0.25 25.61 -6.24
C ASN A 385 0.62 25.10 -7.41
N VAL A 386 1.38 24.03 -7.16
CA VAL A 386 2.20 23.35 -8.17
C VAL A 386 1.88 21.87 -8.19
N SER A 387 1.46 21.38 -9.36
CA SER A 387 1.18 19.96 -9.57
C SER A 387 2.44 19.09 -9.59
N ALA A 388 2.31 17.81 -9.21
CA ALA A 388 3.40 16.82 -9.29
C ALA A 388 4.00 16.73 -10.71
N LYS A 389 3.13 16.67 -11.73
CA LYS A 389 3.54 16.66 -13.16
C LYS A 389 4.38 17.88 -13.54
N ARG A 390 4.15 19.04 -12.92
CA ARG A 390 4.97 20.24 -13.16
C ARG A 390 6.35 20.13 -12.52
N LEU A 391 6.49 19.46 -11.37
CA LEU A 391 7.80 19.15 -10.77
C LEU A 391 8.59 18.10 -11.56
N GLU A 392 7.93 17.31 -12.40
CA GLU A 392 8.58 16.38 -13.33
C GLU A 392 8.98 17.05 -14.66
N ASP A 393 8.61 18.32 -14.87
CA ASP A 393 8.95 19.06 -16.09
C ASP A 393 10.42 19.49 -16.09
N LYS A 394 11.16 19.05 -17.12
CA LYS A 394 12.58 19.38 -17.31
C LYS A 394 12.80 20.86 -17.64
N ASP A 395 11.79 21.52 -18.20
CA ASP A 395 11.87 22.94 -18.58
C ASP A 395 11.40 23.88 -17.46
N LEU A 396 10.93 23.36 -16.32
CA LEU A 396 10.40 24.16 -15.20
C LEU A 396 11.39 25.24 -14.77
N ILE A 397 12.62 24.85 -14.40
CA ILE A 397 13.64 25.79 -13.90
C ILE A 397 14.03 26.80 -14.96
N HIS A 398 14.09 26.40 -16.23
CA HIS A 398 14.36 27.31 -17.32
C HIS A 398 13.25 28.37 -17.46
N GLY A 399 11.99 27.96 -17.30
CA GLY A 399 10.84 28.87 -17.26
C GLY A 399 10.91 29.84 -16.08
N LEU A 400 11.15 29.33 -14.87
CA LEU A 400 11.22 30.15 -13.65
C LEU A 400 12.34 31.19 -13.69
N ARG A 401 13.50 30.85 -14.28
CA ARG A 401 14.63 31.80 -14.45
C ARG A 401 14.30 32.99 -15.36
N LYS A 402 13.29 32.88 -16.22
CA LYS A 402 12.82 34.00 -17.08
C LYS A 402 11.89 34.95 -16.33
N LEU A 403 11.31 34.51 -15.22
CA LEU A 403 10.41 35.31 -14.41
C LEU A 403 11.23 36.14 -13.42
N ALA A 404 10.86 37.41 -13.24
CA ALA A 404 11.49 38.32 -12.31
C ALA A 404 11.01 38.07 -10.86
N ILE A 405 11.33 36.90 -10.31
CA ILE A 405 10.88 36.53 -8.96
C ILE A 405 11.82 37.12 -7.91
N LYS A 406 11.27 37.97 -7.03
CA LYS A 406 12.00 38.47 -5.87
C LYS A 406 12.12 37.36 -4.81
N LYS A 407 13.32 37.17 -4.28
CA LYS A 407 13.60 36.15 -3.26
C LYS A 407 12.71 36.36 -2.03
N GLY A 408 12.08 35.28 -1.56
CA GLY A 408 11.23 35.25 -0.37
C GLY A 408 9.85 35.87 -0.53
N THR A 409 9.40 36.19 -1.76
CA THR A 409 8.06 36.73 -1.99
C THR A 409 7.10 35.75 -2.66
N VAL A 410 7.58 34.60 -3.12
CA VAL A 410 6.78 33.59 -3.82
C VAL A 410 6.99 32.24 -3.13
N SER A 411 5.91 31.50 -3.00
CA SER A 411 5.93 30.18 -2.39
C SER A 411 5.16 29.19 -3.25
N PHE A 412 5.68 27.98 -3.40
CA PHE A 412 5.00 26.89 -4.09
C PHE A 412 4.37 25.94 -3.09
N GLU A 413 3.07 25.77 -3.23
CA GLU A 413 2.28 24.83 -2.43
C GLU A 413 2.28 23.45 -3.12
N LEU A 414 2.69 22.45 -2.35
CA LEU A 414 2.80 21.07 -2.77
C LEU A 414 1.86 20.22 -1.93
N VAL A 415 0.97 19.46 -2.57
CA VAL A 415 0.09 18.54 -1.85
C VAL A 415 0.89 17.46 -1.11
N GLU A 416 0.37 17.05 0.04
CA GLU A 416 0.95 16.04 0.94
C GLU A 416 1.37 14.74 0.22
N SER A 417 0.63 14.34 -0.81
CA SER A 417 0.79 13.09 -1.55
C SER A 417 1.91 13.09 -2.58
N ILE A 418 2.63 14.20 -2.77
CA ILE A 418 3.84 14.21 -3.59
C ILE A 418 4.91 13.41 -2.83
N PHE A 419 4.93 12.10 -3.09
CA PHE A 419 5.90 11.19 -2.52
C PHE A 419 7.30 11.52 -3.07
N LEU A 420 8.17 11.99 -2.18
CA LEU A 420 9.61 11.99 -2.41
C LEU A 420 10.12 10.56 -2.17
N ASP A 421 9.79 9.65 -3.09
CA ASP A 421 10.49 8.37 -3.14
C ASP A 421 11.96 8.65 -3.47
N ASP A 422 12.88 7.91 -2.84
CA ASP A 422 14.33 8.07 -3.00
C ASP A 422 14.85 7.81 -4.44
N ASN A 423 13.95 7.58 -5.41
CA ASN A 423 14.26 7.24 -6.80
C ASN A 423 13.85 8.32 -7.84
N ASP A 424 13.27 9.45 -7.43
CA ASP A 424 12.98 10.56 -8.37
C ASP A 424 14.02 11.69 -8.27
N ASP A 425 15.16 11.45 -8.92
CA ASP A 425 16.28 12.39 -9.01
C ASP A 425 15.85 13.74 -9.63
N LEU A 426 14.87 13.73 -10.53
CA LEU A 426 14.45 14.94 -11.25
C LEU A 426 13.62 15.86 -10.36
N VAL A 427 12.63 15.31 -9.64
CA VAL A 427 11.81 16.09 -8.69
C VAL A 427 12.69 16.70 -7.60
N THR A 428 13.61 15.90 -7.04
CA THR A 428 14.56 16.38 -6.03
C THR A 428 15.44 17.51 -6.57
N TRP A 429 16.01 17.33 -7.77
CA TRP A 429 16.81 18.35 -8.44
C TRP A 429 16.01 19.65 -8.69
N ASN A 430 14.77 19.54 -9.15
CA ASN A 430 13.89 20.68 -9.39
C ASN A 430 13.58 21.44 -8.09
N LEU A 431 13.28 20.74 -6.99
CA LEU A 431 12.99 21.36 -5.69
C LEU A 431 14.19 22.14 -5.14
N GLU A 432 15.39 21.59 -5.25
CA GLU A 432 16.63 22.29 -4.86
C GLU A 432 16.80 23.58 -5.67
N HIS A 433 16.62 23.52 -6.99
CA HIS A 433 16.78 24.68 -7.86
C HIS A 433 15.68 25.73 -7.67
N ILE A 434 14.46 25.32 -7.34
CA ILE A 434 13.38 26.26 -6.94
C ILE A 434 13.80 27.07 -5.71
N LYS A 435 14.37 26.41 -4.70
CA LYS A 435 14.88 27.08 -3.50
C LYS A 435 16.07 28.01 -3.79
N GLU A 436 16.97 27.63 -4.69
CA GLU A 436 18.09 28.49 -5.11
C GLU A 436 17.63 29.80 -5.77
N LEU A 437 16.52 29.74 -6.50
CA LEU A 437 15.85 30.92 -7.07
C LEU A 437 15.20 31.81 -5.99
N GLY A 438 15.15 31.34 -4.74
CA GLY A 438 14.56 32.04 -3.60
C GLY A 438 13.04 31.93 -3.55
N ILE A 439 12.48 30.88 -4.15
CA ILE A 439 11.08 30.51 -4.03
C ILE A 439 10.97 29.56 -2.84
N ASP A 440 10.08 29.87 -1.89
CA ASP A 440 9.84 29.02 -0.74
C ASP A 440 8.97 27.81 -1.13
N ILE A 441 9.09 26.73 -0.36
CA ILE A 441 8.23 25.55 -0.51
C ILE A 441 7.29 25.46 0.69
N GLU A 442 6.02 25.18 0.43
CA GLU A 442 5.00 24.94 1.43
C GLU A 442 4.36 23.58 1.20
N ILE A 443 4.01 22.90 2.29
CA ILE A 443 3.22 21.68 2.23
C ILE A 443 1.75 22.01 2.46
N ASP A 444 0.91 21.57 1.53
CA ASP A 444 -0.54 21.71 1.56
C ASP A 444 -1.25 20.42 1.96
N ASP A 445 -2.50 20.58 2.43
CA ASP A 445 -3.38 19.49 2.86
C ASP A 445 -2.79 18.53 3.92
N PHE A 446 -1.92 19.02 4.82
CA PHE A 446 -1.26 18.15 5.81
C PHE A 446 -2.24 17.53 6.81
N GLY A 447 -2.17 16.20 6.94
CA GLY A 447 -2.99 15.38 7.83
C GLY A 447 -4.06 14.55 7.12
N THR A 448 -4.00 14.45 5.80
CA THR A 448 -4.97 13.74 4.95
C THR A 448 -4.54 12.34 4.52
N GLY A 449 -3.26 11.96 4.69
CA GLY A 449 -2.93 10.52 4.76
C GLY A 449 -1.54 10.03 4.32
N HIS A 450 -0.55 10.87 3.98
CA HIS A 450 0.68 10.40 3.31
C HIS A 450 2.02 11.10 3.64
N ALA A 451 2.07 12.33 4.14
CA ALA A 451 3.30 13.01 4.56
C ALA A 451 3.73 12.44 5.91
N SER A 452 4.77 11.63 5.82
CA SER A 452 5.56 11.29 6.99
C SER A 452 6.28 12.53 7.50
N ILE A 453 6.47 12.62 8.83
CA ILE A 453 7.41 13.56 9.45
C ILE A 453 8.80 13.49 8.77
N VAL A 454 9.15 12.32 8.23
CA VAL A 454 10.36 12.11 7.42
C VAL A 454 10.37 12.99 6.16
N SER A 455 9.25 13.15 5.47
CA SER A 455 9.14 14.01 4.29
C SER A 455 9.36 15.48 4.64
N LEU A 456 8.87 15.94 5.79
CA LEU A 456 9.13 17.30 6.29
C LEU A 456 10.62 17.53 6.57
N LEU A 457 11.31 16.54 7.13
CA LEU A 457 12.76 16.62 7.39
C LEU A 457 13.60 16.69 6.10
N LYS A 458 13.20 15.92 5.07
CA LYS A 458 13.87 15.94 3.75
C LYS A 458 13.59 17.24 3.01
N LEU A 459 12.32 17.61 2.91
CA LEU A 459 11.89 18.76 2.12
C LEU A 459 12.25 20.09 2.78
N GLN A 460 12.32 20.17 4.12
CA GLN A 460 12.55 21.40 4.88
C GLN A 460 11.72 22.57 4.34
N PRO A 461 10.38 22.47 4.36
CA PRO A 461 9.51 23.51 3.84
C PRO A 461 9.56 24.74 4.74
N ARG A 462 9.23 25.91 4.17
CA ARG A 462 9.08 27.15 4.93
C ARG A 462 7.81 27.10 5.78
N ARG A 463 6.72 26.57 5.22
CA ARG A 463 5.40 26.53 5.83
C ARG A 463 4.71 25.18 5.68
N LEU A 464 3.82 24.91 6.62
CA LEU A 464 2.97 23.72 6.68
C LEU A 464 1.51 24.14 6.84
N LYS A 465 0.65 23.80 5.88
CA LYS A 465 -0.79 24.08 5.92
C LYS A 465 -1.52 22.86 6.47
N ILE A 466 -2.21 23.04 7.59
CA ILE A 466 -3.06 22.03 8.21
C ILE A 466 -4.41 22.04 7.50
N ASP A 467 -4.79 20.91 6.87
CA ASP A 467 -6.05 20.77 6.13
C ASP A 467 -7.25 21.14 7.03
N ARG A 468 -8.25 21.79 6.43
CA ARG A 468 -9.49 22.19 7.11
C ARG A 468 -10.16 21.09 7.93
N GLN A 469 -9.98 19.81 7.58
CA GLN A 469 -10.53 18.63 8.27
C GLN A 469 -10.04 18.52 9.70
N LEU A 470 -8.78 18.89 9.94
CA LEU A 470 -8.23 18.89 11.28
C LEU A 470 -8.63 20.16 12.03
N ILE A 471 -8.80 21.28 11.32
CA ILE A 471 -9.16 22.58 11.88
C ILE A 471 -10.64 22.70 12.25
N THR A 472 -11.57 22.29 11.40
CA THR A 472 -13.01 22.46 11.65
C THR A 472 -13.52 21.79 12.95
N PRO A 473 -13.04 20.61 13.40
CA PRO A 473 -13.48 20.03 14.67
C PRO A 473 -12.79 20.60 15.93
N VAL A 474 -11.82 21.52 15.85
CA VAL A 474 -11.06 21.99 17.04
C VAL A 474 -11.91 22.74 18.07
N THR A 475 -13.05 23.29 17.64
CA THR A 475 -14.03 23.96 18.51
C THR A 475 -14.83 22.97 19.34
N GLN A 476 -15.03 21.75 18.84
CA GLN A 476 -15.95 20.77 19.42
C GLN A 476 -15.24 19.56 20.03
N SER A 477 -14.00 19.27 19.64
CA SER A 477 -13.28 18.05 20.02
C SER A 477 -11.94 18.37 20.67
N ILE A 478 -11.82 18.07 21.97
CA ILE A 478 -10.56 18.19 22.72
C ILE A 478 -9.45 17.30 22.10
N PRO A 479 -9.71 16.03 21.73
CA PRO A 479 -8.68 15.21 21.08
C PRO A 479 -8.18 15.81 19.76
N LYS A 480 -9.08 16.33 18.90
CA LYS A 480 -8.67 16.98 17.64
C LYS A 480 -7.87 18.26 17.90
N ARG A 481 -8.26 19.03 18.93
CA ARG A 481 -7.50 20.20 19.38
C ARG A 481 -6.08 19.83 19.84
N GLN A 482 -5.93 18.74 20.59
CA GLN A 482 -4.62 18.23 21.02
C GLN A 482 -3.77 17.76 19.83
N LEU A 483 -4.38 17.11 18.84
CA LEU A 483 -3.69 16.71 17.61
C LEU A 483 -3.16 17.94 16.86
N VAL A 484 -4.01 18.96 16.64
CA VAL A 484 -3.59 20.22 16.01
C VAL A 484 -2.47 20.90 16.81
N SER A 485 -2.57 20.91 18.15
CA SER A 485 -1.49 21.42 19.02
C SER A 485 -0.18 20.68 18.79
N SER A 486 -0.22 19.35 18.68
CA SER A 486 0.97 18.52 18.43
C SER A 486 1.59 18.82 17.06
N ILE A 487 0.77 19.02 16.03
CA ILE A 487 1.25 19.40 14.69
C ILE A 487 1.91 20.78 14.73
N ILE A 488 1.31 21.74 15.44
CA ILE A 488 1.89 23.07 15.64
C ILE A 488 3.25 22.98 16.36
N GLU A 489 3.36 22.14 17.39
CA GLU A 489 4.62 21.91 18.11
C GLU A 489 5.69 21.24 17.24
N ILE A 490 5.30 20.31 16.38
CA ILE A 490 6.21 19.69 15.39
C ILE A 490 6.74 20.77 14.45
N GLY A 491 5.87 21.61 13.88
CA GLY A 491 6.27 22.72 13.01
C GLY A 491 7.29 23.63 13.69
N LYS A 492 6.97 24.10 14.90
CA LYS A 492 7.87 24.93 15.72
C LYS A 492 9.23 24.29 15.98
N SER A 493 9.24 23.00 16.33
CA SER A 493 10.47 22.25 16.63
C SER A 493 11.38 22.10 15.41
N LEU A 494 10.81 22.08 14.22
CA LEU A 494 11.51 22.01 12.94
C LEU A 494 11.81 23.39 12.32
N GLY A 495 11.35 24.48 12.95
CA GLY A 495 11.47 25.83 12.40
C GLY A 495 10.57 26.09 11.20
N ILE A 496 9.47 25.35 11.08
CA ILE A 496 8.46 25.45 10.02
C ILE A 496 7.26 26.25 10.55
N GLU A 497 6.86 27.30 9.84
CA GLU A 497 5.68 28.11 10.16
C GLU A 497 4.39 27.33 9.86
N VAL A 498 3.39 27.40 10.73
CA VAL A 498 2.15 26.62 10.58
C VAL A 498 0.97 27.51 10.19
N ILE A 499 0.35 27.16 9.06
CA ILE A 499 -0.90 27.76 8.57
C ILE A 499 -2.06 26.83 8.94
N ALA A 500 -3.10 27.37 9.58
CA ALA A 500 -4.36 26.67 9.78
C ALA A 500 -5.38 27.08 8.70
N GLU A 501 -5.83 26.11 7.90
CA GLU A 501 -6.82 26.35 6.86
C GLU A 501 -8.26 26.10 7.30
N GLY A 502 -9.22 26.71 6.60
CA GLY A 502 -10.63 26.48 6.89
C GLY A 502 -11.09 27.09 8.22
N VAL A 503 -10.49 28.22 8.62
CA VAL A 503 -10.96 29.00 9.77
C VAL A 503 -12.30 29.66 9.43
N GLU A 504 -13.40 29.02 9.83
CA GLU A 504 -14.76 29.46 9.48
C GLU A 504 -15.45 30.34 10.53
N THR A 505 -14.95 30.38 11.77
CA THR A 505 -15.58 31.10 12.89
C THR A 505 -14.52 31.80 13.76
N ASN A 506 -14.95 32.78 14.55
CA ASN A 506 -14.06 33.48 15.50
C ASN A 506 -13.54 32.52 16.58
N ASP A 507 -14.33 31.52 16.96
CA ASP A 507 -13.90 30.50 17.92
C ASP A 507 -12.74 29.66 17.37
N HIS A 508 -12.76 29.32 16.06
CA HIS A 508 -11.60 28.69 15.41
C HIS A 508 -10.35 29.57 15.54
N ALA A 509 -10.47 30.85 15.16
CA ALA A 509 -9.35 31.79 15.21
C ALA A 509 -8.76 31.94 16.63
N HIS A 510 -9.63 32.07 17.63
CA HIS A 510 -9.22 32.19 19.03
C HIS A 510 -8.47 30.95 19.52
N ILE A 511 -9.04 29.76 19.32
CA ILE A 511 -8.42 28.49 19.75
C ILE A 511 -7.06 28.31 19.06
N LEU A 512 -6.98 28.52 17.75
CA LEU A 512 -5.74 28.31 17.00
C LEU A 512 -4.64 29.30 17.42
N LYS A 513 -5.01 30.54 17.74
CA LYS A 513 -4.10 31.52 18.34
C LYS A 513 -3.59 31.06 19.71
N GLU A 514 -4.44 30.50 20.57
CA GLU A 514 -4.04 29.97 21.88
C GLU A 514 -3.11 28.76 21.77
N LEU A 515 -3.35 27.88 20.79
CA LEU A 515 -2.42 26.78 20.46
C LEU A 515 -1.09 27.29 19.88
N GLY A 516 -1.03 28.58 19.55
CA GLY A 516 0.14 29.25 19.02
C GLY A 516 0.41 28.89 17.56
N CYS A 517 -0.65 28.71 16.76
CA CYS A 517 -0.56 28.71 15.31
C CYS A 517 0.02 30.05 14.82
N ASP A 518 0.78 30.03 13.72
CA ASP A 518 1.44 31.24 13.21
C ASP A 518 0.50 32.03 12.27
N ILE A 519 -0.21 31.32 11.40
CA ILE A 519 -0.99 31.92 10.31
C ILE A 519 -2.38 31.28 10.24
N LEU A 520 -3.41 32.11 9.99
CA LEU A 520 -4.80 31.70 9.84
C LEU A 520 -5.30 32.01 8.43
N GLN A 521 -6.01 31.05 7.83
CA GLN A 521 -6.64 31.22 6.52
C GLN A 521 -8.06 30.64 6.54
N GLY A 522 -9.06 31.44 6.17
CA GLY A 522 -10.44 30.94 6.14
C GLY A 522 -11.51 32.00 5.91
N TYR A 523 -12.74 31.53 5.73
CA TYR A 523 -13.88 32.36 5.34
C TYR A 523 -14.35 33.34 6.40
N VAL A 524 -13.96 33.14 7.67
CA VAL A 524 -14.25 34.12 8.72
C VAL A 524 -13.60 35.48 8.41
N PHE A 525 -12.44 35.47 7.77
CA PHE A 525 -11.70 36.68 7.42
C PHE A 525 -12.00 37.14 6.00
N GLY A 526 -12.01 36.21 5.05
CA GLY A 526 -12.22 36.53 3.64
C GLY A 526 -12.35 35.29 2.75
N ARG A 527 -13.28 35.32 1.81
CA ARG A 527 -13.39 34.31 0.75
C ARG A 527 -12.40 34.63 -0.39
N PRO A 528 -12.03 33.63 -1.21
CA PRO A 528 -11.29 33.89 -2.45
C PRO A 528 -11.96 34.96 -3.31
N MET A 529 -11.19 35.93 -3.80
CA MET A 529 -11.72 37.08 -4.55
C MET A 529 -10.80 37.52 -5.69
N GLU A 530 -11.34 38.18 -6.71
CA GLU A 530 -10.52 38.72 -7.82
C GLU A 530 -9.53 39.79 -7.32
N ALA A 531 -8.42 39.98 -8.03
CA ALA A 531 -7.37 40.94 -7.65
C ALA A 531 -7.89 42.35 -7.32
N LYS A 532 -8.84 42.86 -8.10
CA LYS A 532 -9.45 44.17 -7.87
C LYS A 532 -10.27 44.21 -6.57
N ALA A 533 -11.02 43.15 -6.30
CA ALA A 533 -11.78 43.02 -5.06
C ALA A 533 -10.85 42.85 -3.85
N PHE A 534 -9.74 42.12 -4.03
CA PHE A 534 -8.69 41.97 -3.02
C PHE A 534 -8.08 43.32 -2.63
N THR A 535 -7.69 44.15 -3.59
CA THR A 535 -7.18 45.51 -3.31
C THR A 535 -8.16 46.33 -2.46
N ALA A 536 -9.45 46.34 -2.82
CA ALA A 536 -10.47 47.04 -2.05
C ALA A 536 -10.67 46.44 -0.66
N PHE A 537 -10.59 45.11 -0.55
CA PHE A 537 -10.67 44.39 0.72
C PHE A 537 -9.53 44.81 1.66
N VAL A 538 -8.28 44.75 1.22
CA VAL A 538 -7.09 45.14 2.01
C VAL A 538 -7.18 46.58 2.49
N GLN A 539 -7.56 47.51 1.61
CA GLN A 539 -7.73 48.93 1.96
C GLN A 539 -8.84 49.15 3.00
N SER A 540 -9.90 48.35 2.96
CA SER A 540 -11.05 48.51 3.86
C SER A 540 -10.81 48.02 5.30
N ARG A 541 -9.81 47.14 5.50
CA ARG A 541 -9.50 46.50 6.79
C ARG A 541 -10.70 45.85 7.52
N LYS A 542 -11.74 45.45 6.78
CA LYS A 542 -13.01 44.96 7.35
C LYS A 542 -12.89 43.70 8.20
N TRP A 543 -11.88 42.87 7.99
CA TRP A 543 -11.69 41.62 8.73
C TRP A 543 -11.30 41.84 10.20
N LEU A 544 -10.75 43.01 10.56
CA LEU A 544 -10.42 43.31 11.95
C LEU A 544 -11.65 43.37 12.86
N ALA A 545 -12.85 43.57 12.30
CA ALA A 545 -14.09 43.51 13.06
C ALA A 545 -14.51 42.08 13.44
N ALA A 546 -13.87 41.06 12.86
CA ALA A 546 -14.09 39.65 13.19
C ALA A 546 -13.08 39.10 14.23
N GLY A 547 -12.06 39.88 14.61
CA GLY A 547 -10.96 39.47 15.48
C GLY A 547 -11.19 39.58 16.98
#